data_AF-A0A371P6R1-F1
#
_entry.id   AF-A0A371P6R1-F1
#
_cell.length_a   1.000
_cell.length_b   1.000
_cell.length_c   1.000
_cell.angle_alpha   90.00
_cell.angle_beta   90.00
_cell.angle_gamma   90.00
#
_symmetry.space_group_name_H-M   'P 1'
#
loop_
_entity.id
_entity.type
_entity.pdbx_description
1 polymer ?
#
loop_
_entity_poly.entity_id
_entity_poly.type
_entity_poly.pdbx_seq_one_letter_code
_entity_poly.pdbx_strand_id
1 'polypeptide(L)'
;MKRGYNMWTEMIDGRTVHNFFEHIDSWRLEKEQKISTALSVLSGTEFKSNLSFPRNITFSLLQHTLYLAKRAAETNDVDLANDALALWSLDESAFEPFLYNYDNATFLIVNSEYCKRATYNQNFNNNAYCITHDIIKNAKQSLSNDYVEEALKLISATHLLFFNELTGSVIINLDWRDLDDSTDSYTLTPLSGTVFTDWTESPLRYAEAILHESVHSWLNYYLMREEINVINTANSWYSPWRNTMRPALGIVHGTFAFSIVYHFYKRLSEGNGFNLLNDKQLKYCYDRTDYELSRLKQVESSIIPALDEIGSENIKELLTTWYPGVKRFEIYKEG
;
A
#
# COMPACT_ATOMS: atom_id res chain seq x y z
N MET A 1 14.56 15.96 -6.24
CA MET A 1 14.12 14.98 -7.27
C MET A 1 15.26 14.19 -7.95
N LYS A 2 16.44 14.74 -8.29
CA LYS A 2 17.48 13.98 -9.03
C LYS A 2 18.42 13.07 -8.19
N ARG A 3 18.45 13.18 -6.85
CA ARG A 3 19.40 12.41 -6.01
C ARG A 3 18.91 11.03 -5.55
N GLY A 4 17.61 10.83 -5.36
CA GLY A 4 17.04 9.49 -5.07
C GLY A 4 16.96 8.59 -6.30
N TYR A 5 16.98 9.16 -7.51
CA TYR A 5 16.75 8.44 -8.75
C TYR A 5 17.94 7.59 -9.26
N ASN A 6 19.15 7.85 -8.79
CA ASN A 6 20.34 7.17 -9.30
C ASN A 6 20.70 5.87 -8.55
N MET A 7 19.92 5.50 -7.53
CA MET A 7 20.20 4.31 -6.70
C MET A 7 19.38 3.07 -7.11
N TRP A 8 18.40 3.24 -8.02
CA TRP A 8 17.46 2.18 -8.46
C TRP A 8 18.07 1.14 -9.41
N THR A 9 19.29 1.34 -9.89
CA THR A 9 19.81 0.71 -11.12
C THR A 9 20.59 -0.59 -10.93
N GLU A 10 20.89 -1.03 -9.70
CA GLU A 10 21.87 -2.13 -9.51
C GLU A 10 21.28 -3.54 -9.31
N MET A 11 19.97 -3.72 -9.11
CA MET A 11 19.43 -5.08 -8.76
C MET A 11 18.22 -5.57 -9.55
N ILE A 12 17.52 -4.69 -10.27
CA ILE A 12 16.48 -4.97 -11.26
C ILE A 12 16.75 -3.96 -12.37
N ASP A 13 16.54 -4.28 -13.66
CA ASP A 13 16.79 -3.33 -14.76
C ASP A 13 16.15 -1.97 -14.42
N GLY A 14 17.00 -1.00 -14.01
CA GLY A 14 16.53 0.23 -13.39
C GLY A 14 15.67 1.05 -14.33
N ARG A 15 15.76 0.80 -15.65
CA ARG A 15 14.91 1.43 -16.66
C ARG A 15 13.48 0.89 -16.62
N THR A 16 13.31 -0.43 -16.46
CA THR A 16 11.99 -1.08 -16.41
C THR A 16 11.25 -0.69 -15.14
N VAL A 17 11.93 -0.71 -13.99
CA VAL A 17 11.40 -0.24 -12.70
C VAL A 17 11.00 1.22 -12.83
N HIS A 18 11.90 2.11 -13.24
CA HIS A 18 11.64 3.54 -13.40
C HIS A 18 10.39 3.84 -14.24
N ASN A 19 10.22 3.14 -15.36
CA ASN A 19 9.04 3.29 -16.20
C ASN A 19 7.76 2.99 -15.41
N PHE A 20 7.62 1.86 -14.73
CA PHE A 20 6.36 1.57 -14.02
C PHE A 20 5.98 2.62 -12.97
N PHE A 21 6.95 3.22 -12.27
CA PHE A 21 6.70 4.14 -11.18
C PHE A 21 6.38 5.58 -11.61
N GLU A 22 7.06 6.12 -12.63
CA GLU A 22 6.76 7.48 -13.14
C GLU A 22 5.32 7.61 -13.64
N HIS A 23 4.79 6.51 -14.20
CA HIS A 23 3.42 6.49 -14.71
C HIS A 23 2.38 6.58 -13.60
N ILE A 24 2.60 5.98 -12.44
CA ILE A 24 1.64 6.06 -11.32
C ILE A 24 1.62 7.45 -10.69
N ASP A 25 2.79 8.04 -10.44
CA ASP A 25 2.85 9.37 -9.80
C ASP A 25 2.20 10.44 -10.69
N SER A 26 2.42 10.36 -12.01
CA SER A 26 1.76 11.24 -13.00
C SER A 26 0.24 11.02 -13.03
N TRP A 27 -0.21 9.76 -13.01
CA TRP A 27 -1.64 9.43 -12.97
C TRP A 27 -2.31 9.94 -11.69
N ARG A 28 -1.65 9.81 -10.54
CA ARG A 28 -2.14 10.32 -9.25
C ARG A 28 -2.37 11.83 -9.30
N LEU A 29 -1.38 12.58 -9.79
CA LEU A 29 -1.49 14.03 -9.98
C LEU A 29 -2.67 14.41 -10.88
N GLU A 30 -2.84 13.71 -11.99
CA GLU A 30 -3.96 13.94 -12.90
C GLU A 30 -5.31 13.71 -12.20
N LYS A 31 -5.41 12.65 -11.38
CA LYS A 31 -6.62 12.36 -10.60
C LYS A 31 -6.87 13.40 -9.51
N GLU A 32 -5.85 13.81 -8.77
CA GLU A 32 -5.95 14.90 -7.79
C GLU A 32 -6.49 16.17 -8.44
N GLN A 33 -5.93 16.56 -9.59
CA GLN A 33 -6.35 17.77 -10.29
C GLN A 33 -7.79 17.65 -10.82
N LYS A 34 -8.18 16.48 -11.35
CA LYS A 34 -9.56 16.22 -11.80
C LYS A 34 -10.55 16.33 -10.63
N ILE A 35 -10.21 15.76 -9.48
CA ILE A 35 -11.07 15.83 -8.29
C ILE A 35 -11.15 17.26 -7.76
N SER A 36 -10.03 17.96 -7.64
CA SER A 36 -9.99 19.38 -7.22
C SER A 36 -10.83 20.28 -8.14
N THR A 37 -10.75 20.04 -9.46
CA THR A 37 -11.59 20.72 -10.46
C THR A 37 -13.07 20.42 -10.24
N ALA A 38 -13.44 19.16 -10.04
CA ALA A 38 -14.83 18.77 -9.80
C ALA A 38 -15.39 19.40 -8.51
N LEU A 39 -14.60 19.43 -7.44
CA LEU A 39 -15.00 20.04 -6.17
C LEU A 39 -15.16 21.57 -6.29
N SER A 40 -14.31 22.24 -7.08
CA SER A 40 -14.43 23.68 -7.40
C SER A 40 -15.75 24.05 -8.08
N VAL A 41 -16.25 23.17 -8.95
CA VAL A 41 -17.56 23.38 -9.58
C VAL A 41 -18.69 23.27 -8.56
N LEU A 42 -18.59 22.34 -7.61
CA LEU A 42 -19.62 22.08 -6.61
C LEU A 42 -19.72 23.18 -5.53
N SER A 43 -18.60 23.76 -5.11
CA SER A 43 -18.59 24.80 -4.07
C SER A 43 -19.05 26.18 -4.55
N GLY A 44 -19.13 26.43 -5.87
CA GLY A 44 -19.44 27.75 -6.43
C GLY A 44 -18.36 28.82 -6.19
N THR A 45 -17.31 28.48 -5.46
CA THR A 45 -16.05 29.20 -5.29
C THR A 45 -14.91 28.32 -5.78
N GLU A 46 -13.77 28.92 -6.17
CA GLU A 46 -12.54 28.15 -6.40
C GLU A 46 -12.27 27.33 -5.14
N PHE A 47 -12.41 26.00 -5.25
CA PHE A 47 -12.17 25.09 -4.14
C PHE A 47 -10.66 24.97 -4.00
N LYS A 48 -10.08 26.03 -3.42
CA LYS A 48 -8.67 26.04 -3.06
C LYS A 48 -8.52 25.08 -1.90
N SER A 49 -7.99 23.90 -2.18
CA SER A 49 -7.36 23.12 -1.14
C SER A 49 -6.34 24.04 -0.47
N ASN A 50 -6.59 24.47 0.77
CA ASN A 50 -5.55 25.07 1.62
C ASN A 50 -4.50 24.03 2.04
N LEU A 51 -4.65 22.80 1.54
CA LEU A 51 -3.80 21.66 1.80
C LEU A 51 -2.38 21.96 1.29
N SER A 52 -1.52 22.41 2.20
CA SER A 52 -0.08 22.31 2.07
C SER A 52 0.41 20.89 2.39
N PHE A 53 -0.45 19.87 2.37
CA PHE A 53 -0.05 18.53 2.74
C PHE A 53 1.13 18.06 1.90
N PRO A 54 2.04 17.28 2.51
CA PRO A 54 3.05 16.55 1.78
C PRO A 54 2.40 15.77 0.63
N ARG A 55 2.97 15.93 -0.55
CA ARG A 55 2.40 15.43 -1.82
C ARG A 55 2.03 13.95 -1.76
N ASN A 56 2.77 13.15 -0.99
CA ASN A 56 2.54 11.72 -0.89
C ASN A 56 1.35 11.30 -0.03
N ILE A 57 0.82 12.17 0.85
CA ILE A 57 -0.38 11.86 1.66
C ILE A 57 -1.66 12.50 1.09
N THR A 58 -1.53 13.53 0.25
CA THR A 58 -2.66 14.31 -0.28
C THR A 58 -3.71 13.44 -0.96
N PHE A 59 -3.30 12.58 -1.90
CA PHE A 59 -4.25 11.70 -2.60
C PHE A 59 -4.99 10.77 -1.65
N SER A 60 -4.31 10.17 -0.68
CA SER A 60 -4.94 9.27 0.30
C SER A 60 -5.96 10.02 1.15
N LEU A 61 -5.62 11.21 1.66
CA LEU A 61 -6.56 12.06 2.42
C LEU A 61 -7.77 12.49 1.60
N LEU A 62 -7.58 12.72 0.30
CA LEU A 62 -8.67 12.99 -0.61
C LEU A 62 -9.60 11.78 -0.78
N GLN A 63 -9.05 10.56 -0.83
CA GLN A 63 -9.88 9.34 -0.82
C GLN A 63 -10.71 9.22 0.47
N HIS A 64 -10.13 9.53 1.64
CA HIS A 64 -10.89 9.59 2.90
C HIS A 64 -12.05 10.59 2.84
N THR A 65 -11.78 11.80 2.35
CA THR A 65 -12.79 12.86 2.18
C THR A 65 -13.91 12.42 1.25
N LEU A 66 -13.57 11.90 0.07
CA LEU A 66 -14.56 11.43 -0.92
C LEU A 66 -15.36 10.24 -0.40
N TYR A 67 -14.72 9.33 0.33
CA TYR A 67 -15.39 8.18 0.93
C TYR A 67 -16.42 8.64 1.98
N LEU A 68 -16.04 9.53 2.89
CA LEU A 68 -16.96 10.11 3.88
C LEU A 68 -18.14 10.82 3.20
N ALA A 69 -17.88 11.66 2.19
CA ALA A 69 -18.92 12.37 1.45
C ALA A 69 -19.87 11.42 0.71
N LYS A 70 -19.33 10.37 0.07
CA LYS A 70 -20.12 9.34 -0.58
C LYS A 70 -21.01 8.60 0.43
N ARG A 71 -20.46 8.19 1.57
CA ARG A 71 -21.22 7.50 2.62
C ARG A 71 -22.30 8.40 3.20
N ALA A 72 -21.99 9.67 3.47
CA ALA A 72 -22.94 10.67 3.92
C ALA A 72 -24.16 10.78 2.98
N ALA A 73 -23.91 10.82 1.66
CA ALA A 73 -24.96 10.86 0.65
C ALA A 73 -25.76 9.55 0.59
N GLU A 74 -25.11 8.39 0.70
CA GLU A 74 -25.78 7.07 0.69
C GLU A 74 -26.66 6.84 1.93
N THR A 75 -26.28 7.39 3.08
CA THR A 75 -26.98 7.17 4.37
C THR A 75 -27.79 8.36 4.85
N ASN A 76 -27.79 9.49 4.13
CA ASN A 76 -28.33 10.77 4.58
C ASN A 76 -27.79 11.19 5.97
N ASP A 77 -26.50 10.97 6.20
CA ASP A 77 -25.83 11.27 7.48
C ASP A 77 -25.13 12.63 7.39
N VAL A 78 -25.74 13.63 8.06
CA VAL A 78 -25.24 15.01 8.07
C VAL A 78 -23.91 15.12 8.83
N ASP A 79 -23.68 14.30 9.85
CA ASP A 79 -22.43 14.33 10.61
C ASP A 79 -21.27 13.83 9.75
N LEU A 80 -21.47 12.78 8.95
CA LEU A 80 -20.46 12.32 7.97
C LEU A 80 -20.19 13.36 6.89
N ALA A 81 -21.21 14.12 6.46
CA ALA A 81 -21.01 15.22 5.50
C ALA A 81 -20.16 16.33 6.12
N ASN A 82 -20.44 16.69 7.38
CA ASN A 82 -19.66 17.67 8.13
C ASN A 82 -18.22 17.19 8.36
N ASP A 83 -18.01 15.91 8.69
CA ASP A 83 -16.68 15.31 8.83
C ASP A 83 -15.87 15.38 7.53
N ALA A 84 -16.50 15.10 6.38
CA ALA A 84 -15.85 15.22 5.08
C ALA A 84 -15.42 16.66 4.77
N LEU A 85 -16.32 17.62 4.99
CA LEU A 85 -16.03 19.05 4.79
C LEU A 85 -14.93 19.54 5.75
N ALA A 86 -15.02 19.16 7.02
CA ALA A 86 -14.06 19.53 8.05
C ALA A 86 -12.69 18.94 7.73
N LEU A 87 -12.61 17.65 7.38
CA LEU A 87 -11.36 16.98 7.01
C LEU A 87 -10.63 17.75 5.90
N TRP A 88 -11.37 18.12 4.86
CA TRP A 88 -10.81 18.82 3.71
C TRP A 88 -10.40 20.26 4.00
N SER A 89 -11.04 20.90 4.99
CA SER A 89 -10.78 22.29 5.34
C SER A 89 -9.52 22.51 6.20
N LEU A 90 -8.97 21.43 6.76
CA LEU A 90 -7.81 21.47 7.64
C LEU A 90 -6.52 21.77 6.87
N ASP A 91 -5.61 22.48 7.54
CA ASP A 91 -4.24 22.65 7.05
C ASP A 91 -3.31 21.56 7.62
N GLU A 92 -2.07 21.55 7.13
CA GLU A 92 -1.05 20.60 7.57
C GLU A 92 -0.72 20.71 9.07
N SER A 93 -0.80 21.91 9.65
CA SER A 93 -0.47 22.14 11.07
C SER A 93 -1.39 21.36 12.01
N ALA A 94 -2.62 21.12 11.57
CA ALA A 94 -3.59 20.30 12.27
C ALA A 94 -3.14 18.82 12.39
N PHE A 95 -2.26 18.36 11.50
CA PHE A 95 -1.77 16.98 11.47
C PHE A 95 -0.36 16.83 12.03
N GLU A 96 0.38 17.91 12.30
CA GLU A 96 1.78 17.88 12.76
C GLU A 96 2.09 16.81 13.82
N PRO A 97 1.24 16.57 14.86
CA PRO A 97 1.50 15.54 15.86
C PRO A 97 1.51 14.10 15.31
N PHE A 98 0.95 13.87 14.13
CA PHE A 98 0.78 12.58 13.48
C PHE A 98 1.64 12.44 12.21
N LEU A 99 2.31 13.52 11.80
CA LEU A 99 3.20 13.53 10.65
C LEU A 99 4.58 13.04 11.06
N TYR A 100 5.05 11.99 10.41
CA TYR A 100 6.37 11.44 10.58
C TYR A 100 7.17 11.60 9.29
N ASN A 101 8.26 12.36 9.34
CA ASN A 101 9.12 12.59 8.19
C ASN A 101 10.25 11.55 8.17
N TYR A 102 10.39 10.83 7.06
CA TYR A 102 11.46 9.86 6.86
C TYR A 102 12.01 9.95 5.44
N ASP A 103 13.32 10.12 5.33
CA ASP A 103 14.02 10.40 4.07
C ASP A 103 13.38 11.56 3.28
N ASN A 104 12.71 11.29 2.15
CA ASN A 104 12.10 12.31 1.30
C ASN A 104 10.57 12.28 1.33
N ALA A 105 9.97 11.58 2.29
CA ALA A 105 8.53 11.37 2.38
C ALA A 105 7.98 11.66 3.78
N THR A 106 6.70 12.01 3.83
CA THR A 106 5.96 12.22 5.09
C THR A 106 4.88 11.17 5.24
N PHE A 107 4.81 10.55 6.41
CA PHE A 107 3.84 9.52 6.74
C PHE A 107 2.83 10.08 7.74
N LEU A 108 1.54 9.86 7.51
CA LEU A 108 0.50 10.17 8.47
C LEU A 108 0.14 8.90 9.25
N ILE A 109 0.34 8.90 10.56
CA ILE A 109 0.20 7.72 11.40
C ILE A 109 -0.85 7.98 12.47
N VAL A 110 -1.91 7.17 12.45
CA VAL A 110 -3.09 7.38 13.29
C VAL A 110 -3.53 6.06 13.90
N ASN A 111 -4.07 6.08 15.12
CA ASN A 111 -4.70 4.88 15.69
C ASN A 111 -6.17 4.80 15.32
N SER A 112 -6.61 3.59 15.03
CA SER A 112 -7.99 3.25 14.66
C SER A 112 -9.01 3.63 15.73
N GLU A 113 -8.61 3.68 17.01
CA GLU A 113 -9.46 4.09 18.15
C GLU A 113 -9.99 5.52 18.02
N TYR A 114 -9.27 6.39 17.31
CA TYR A 114 -9.68 7.77 17.06
C TYR A 114 -10.43 7.93 15.74
N CYS A 115 -10.30 6.96 14.84
CA CYS A 115 -10.92 7.01 13.52
C CYS A 115 -12.43 6.75 13.59
N LYS A 116 -13.17 7.37 12.66
CA LYS A 116 -14.57 7.04 12.47
C LYS A 116 -14.67 5.67 11.79
N ARG A 117 -15.24 4.69 12.49
CA ARG A 117 -15.50 3.37 11.94
C ARG A 117 -16.72 3.40 11.01
N ALA A 118 -16.51 3.01 9.76
CA ALA A 118 -17.56 2.74 8.80
C ALA A 118 -17.52 1.25 8.41
N THR A 119 -18.66 0.57 8.45
CA THR A 119 -18.73 -0.81 7.97
C THR A 119 -18.57 -0.80 6.45
N TYR A 120 -17.44 -1.30 5.96
CA TYR A 120 -17.24 -1.50 4.53
C TYR A 120 -17.94 -2.81 4.15
N ASN A 121 -18.89 -2.74 3.21
CA ASN A 121 -19.58 -3.84 2.51
C ASN A 121 -19.73 -5.17 3.30
N GLN A 122 -20.96 -5.62 3.58
CA GLN A 122 -21.28 -6.83 4.37
C GLN A 122 -20.55 -8.13 3.95
N ASN A 123 -19.94 -8.17 2.77
CA ASN A 123 -19.16 -9.30 2.25
C ASN A 123 -17.66 -9.30 2.65
N PHE A 124 -17.16 -8.24 3.28
CA PHE A 124 -15.79 -8.18 3.80
C PHE A 124 -15.83 -7.97 5.32
N ASN A 125 -15.07 -8.76 6.07
CA ASN A 125 -15.00 -8.66 7.54
C ASN A 125 -14.22 -7.43 8.04
N ASN A 126 -13.69 -6.60 7.15
CA ASN A 126 -12.77 -5.53 7.49
C ASN A 126 -13.52 -4.20 7.60
N ASN A 127 -13.23 -3.45 8.67
CA ASN A 127 -13.81 -2.13 8.85
C ASN A 127 -13.05 -1.08 8.06
N ALA A 128 -13.77 -0.10 7.50
CA ALA A 128 -13.13 1.13 7.08
C ALA A 128 -12.95 2.03 8.32
N TYR A 129 -11.72 2.49 8.55
CA TYR A 129 -11.43 3.51 9.53
C TYR A 129 -11.11 4.80 8.78
N CYS A 130 -11.97 5.80 8.94
CA CYS A 130 -11.85 7.07 8.24
C CYS A 130 -11.19 8.10 9.14
N ILE A 131 -10.26 8.85 8.55
CA ILE A 131 -9.68 10.01 9.20
C ILE A 131 -10.75 11.09 9.28
N THR A 132 -10.96 11.70 10.44
CA THR A 132 -11.92 12.78 10.65
C THR A 132 -11.28 13.93 11.39
N HIS A 133 -11.94 15.08 11.40
CA HIS A 133 -11.50 16.25 12.17
C HIS A 133 -11.45 15.98 13.68
N ASP A 134 -12.28 15.07 14.20
CA ASP A 134 -12.26 14.71 15.62
C ASP A 134 -10.98 14.00 16.07
N ILE A 135 -10.31 13.28 15.16
CA ILE A 135 -8.98 12.69 15.41
C ILE A 135 -8.01 13.78 15.82
N ILE A 136 -7.96 14.88 15.07
CA ILE A 136 -6.98 15.94 15.29
C ILE A 136 -7.13 16.58 16.67
N LYS A 137 -8.35 16.67 17.18
CA LYS A 137 -8.61 17.30 18.48
C LYS A 137 -8.29 16.39 19.66
N ASN A 138 -8.44 15.08 19.50
CA ASN A 138 -8.52 14.16 20.63
C ASN A 138 -7.50 13.02 20.59
N ALA A 139 -6.88 12.77 19.45
CA ALA A 139 -5.99 11.64 19.27
C ALA A 139 -4.66 11.84 19.99
N LYS A 140 -4.13 10.72 20.46
CA LYS A 140 -2.78 10.61 20.99
C LYS A 140 -2.09 9.50 20.22
N GLN A 141 -0.81 9.68 19.90
CA GLN A 141 -0.04 8.63 19.26
C GLN A 141 0.28 7.55 20.31
N SER A 142 -0.12 6.30 20.09
CA SER A 142 0.24 5.19 20.99
C SER A 142 1.61 4.59 20.66
N LEU A 143 2.00 4.63 19.38
CA LEU A 143 3.31 4.16 18.92
C LEU A 143 4.36 5.24 19.12
N SER A 144 5.54 4.85 19.61
CA SER A 144 6.69 5.74 19.64
C SER A 144 7.18 6.03 18.22
N ASN A 145 7.67 7.24 18.01
CA ASN A 145 8.30 7.62 16.74
C ASN A 145 9.50 6.72 16.41
N ASP A 146 10.28 6.33 17.42
CA ASP A 146 11.42 5.42 17.27
C ASP A 146 11.01 4.06 16.65
N TYR A 147 9.86 3.52 17.03
CA TYR A 147 9.39 2.24 16.49
C TYR A 147 9.02 2.33 15.00
N VAL A 148 8.33 3.40 14.63
CA VAL A 148 7.98 3.70 13.23
C VAL A 148 9.25 3.92 12.42
N GLU A 149 10.21 4.68 12.97
CA GLU A 149 11.50 4.94 12.35
C GLU A 149 12.24 3.64 12.03
N GLU A 150 12.31 2.72 12.99
CA GLU A 150 12.95 1.42 12.79
C GLU A 150 12.30 0.62 11.66
N ALA A 151 10.97 0.60 11.59
CA ALA A 151 10.26 -0.10 10.51
C ALA A 151 10.54 0.53 9.13
N LEU A 152 10.44 1.87 9.02
CA LEU A 152 10.71 2.57 7.76
C LEU A 152 12.19 2.46 7.35
N LYS A 153 13.11 2.41 8.32
CA LYS A 153 14.54 2.17 8.09
C LYS A 153 14.82 0.79 7.53
N LEU A 154 14.13 -0.24 8.03
CA LEU A 154 14.23 -1.59 7.48
C LEU A 154 13.74 -1.63 6.02
N ILE A 155 12.60 -1.00 5.72
CA ILE A 155 12.09 -0.93 4.34
C ILE A 155 13.05 -0.15 3.44
N SER A 156 13.53 1.01 3.90
CA SER A 156 14.48 1.85 3.18
C SER A 156 15.77 1.12 2.84
N ALA A 157 16.33 0.34 3.78
CA ALA A 157 17.53 -0.46 3.56
C ALA A 157 17.38 -1.51 2.44
N THR A 158 16.15 -1.89 2.08
CA THR A 158 15.88 -2.84 0.99
C THR A 158 15.63 -2.15 -0.36
N HIS A 159 15.66 -0.81 -0.41
CA HIS A 159 15.27 -0.01 -1.58
C HIS A 159 13.82 -0.28 -2.02
N LEU A 160 12.92 -0.53 -1.08
CA LEU A 160 11.49 -0.78 -1.35
C LEU A 160 10.56 0.32 -0.80
N LEU A 161 11.12 1.35 -0.15
CA LEU A 161 10.36 2.40 0.53
C LEU A 161 9.42 3.16 -0.41
N PHE A 162 9.78 3.28 -1.69
CA PHE A 162 8.96 3.96 -2.69
C PHE A 162 7.52 3.43 -2.80
N PHE A 163 7.25 2.16 -2.50
CA PHE A 163 5.88 1.64 -2.48
C PHE A 163 5.05 2.36 -1.42
N ASN A 164 5.64 2.56 -0.24
CA ASN A 164 5.03 3.29 0.87
C ASN A 164 4.92 4.78 0.54
N GLU A 165 5.97 5.39 -0.06
CA GLU A 165 5.95 6.80 -0.48
C GLU A 165 4.87 7.10 -1.53
N LEU A 166 4.56 6.16 -2.42
CA LEU A 166 3.56 6.39 -3.46
C LEU A 166 2.14 6.05 -2.98
N THR A 167 2.00 4.97 -2.21
CA THR A 167 0.70 4.29 -2.02
C THR A 167 0.47 3.71 -0.63
N GLY A 168 1.28 4.09 0.36
CA GLY A 168 1.10 3.65 1.75
C GLY A 168 1.56 4.68 2.77
N SER A 169 1.42 5.97 2.42
CA SER A 169 1.87 7.07 3.27
C SER A 169 0.87 7.43 4.37
N VAL A 170 -0.34 6.85 4.37
CA VAL A 170 -1.29 6.94 5.48
C VAL A 170 -1.38 5.57 6.13
N ILE A 171 -1.06 5.49 7.42
CA ILE A 171 -1.02 4.25 8.20
C ILE A 171 -2.00 4.38 9.36
N ILE A 172 -2.95 3.46 9.43
CA ILE A 172 -3.90 3.34 10.52
C ILE A 172 -3.56 2.09 11.33
N ASN A 173 -3.08 2.32 12.55
CA ASN A 173 -2.80 1.25 13.51
C ASN A 173 -4.11 0.70 14.04
N LEU A 174 -4.31 -0.60 13.89
CA LEU A 174 -5.43 -1.32 14.45
C LEU A 174 -5.15 -1.63 15.93
N ASP A 175 -4.99 -2.89 16.29
CA ASP A 175 -4.73 -3.31 17.66
C ASP A 175 -3.24 -3.64 17.87
N TRP A 176 -2.82 -3.61 19.14
CA TRP A 176 -1.58 -4.26 19.53
C TRP A 176 -1.77 -5.78 19.56
N ARG A 177 -0.75 -6.51 19.12
CA ARG A 177 -0.69 -7.97 19.12
C ARG A 177 0.61 -8.46 19.76
N ASP A 178 0.52 -9.56 20.48
CA ASP A 178 1.70 -10.28 20.96
C ASP A 178 2.53 -10.83 19.79
N LEU A 179 3.81 -11.11 20.05
CA LEU A 179 4.71 -11.63 19.00
C LEU A 179 4.30 -13.00 18.45
N ASP A 180 3.52 -13.77 19.21
CA ASP A 180 3.03 -15.09 18.82
C ASP A 180 1.63 -15.03 18.16
N ASP A 181 0.96 -13.88 18.22
CA ASP A 181 -0.36 -13.70 17.63
C ASP A 181 -0.28 -13.44 16.12
N SER A 182 -1.33 -13.87 15.42
CA SER A 182 -1.59 -13.42 14.05
C SER A 182 -1.92 -11.93 14.04
N THR A 183 -1.36 -11.21 13.08
CA THR A 183 -1.64 -9.79 12.83
C THR A 183 -2.54 -9.64 11.62
N ASP A 184 -3.54 -8.77 11.73
CA ASP A 184 -4.34 -8.36 10.58
C ASP A 184 -3.70 -7.16 9.89
N SER A 185 -3.65 -7.21 8.55
CA SER A 185 -3.36 -6.07 7.71
C SER A 185 -4.26 -6.10 6.48
N TYR A 186 -4.64 -4.92 5.99
CA TYR A 186 -5.41 -4.79 4.76
C TYR A 186 -5.31 -3.39 4.16
N THR A 187 -5.66 -3.29 2.89
CA THR A 187 -6.04 -2.05 2.19
C THR A 187 -7.47 -2.18 1.66
N LEU A 188 -8.15 -1.05 1.47
CA LEU A 188 -9.51 -1.00 0.92
C LEU A 188 -9.51 -0.17 -0.35
N THR A 189 -10.10 -0.67 -1.44
CA THR A 189 -10.17 0.06 -2.72
C THR A 189 -10.67 1.51 -2.59
N PRO A 190 -11.74 1.82 -1.81
CA PRO A 190 -12.19 3.20 -1.65
C PRO A 190 -11.28 4.09 -0.79
N LEU A 191 -10.35 3.49 -0.03
CA LEU A 191 -9.37 4.18 0.82
C LEU A 191 -7.95 3.82 0.36
N SER A 192 -7.78 3.59 -0.94
CA SER A 192 -6.49 3.20 -1.52
C SER A 192 -5.44 4.25 -1.18
N GLY A 193 -4.23 3.81 -0.85
CA GLY A 193 -3.19 4.70 -0.31
C GLY A 193 -3.15 4.73 1.22
N THR A 194 -4.09 4.03 1.88
CA THR A 194 -4.15 3.83 3.33
C THR A 194 -3.85 2.37 3.66
N VAL A 195 -2.89 2.17 4.56
CA VAL A 195 -2.57 0.87 5.17
C VAL A 195 -3.31 0.75 6.49
N PHE A 196 -4.06 -0.33 6.68
CA PHE A 196 -4.58 -0.73 7.99
C PHE A 196 -3.75 -1.90 8.47
N THR A 197 -3.16 -1.81 9.66
CA THR A 197 -2.35 -2.91 10.20
C THR A 197 -2.39 -2.94 11.72
N ASP A 198 -2.48 -4.14 12.28
CA ASP A 198 -2.07 -4.39 13.66
C ASP A 198 -0.57 -4.08 13.81
N TRP A 199 -0.13 -3.84 15.04
CA TRP A 199 1.27 -3.64 15.37
C TRP A 199 1.71 -4.58 16.50
N THR A 200 3.01 -4.87 16.55
CA THR A 200 3.62 -5.75 17.54
C THR A 200 4.86 -5.07 18.11
N GLU A 201 5.59 -5.69 19.02
CA GLU A 201 6.92 -5.20 19.43
C GLU A 201 8.03 -5.53 18.41
N SER A 202 7.69 -6.05 17.23
CA SER A 202 8.65 -6.36 16.16
C SER A 202 8.55 -5.36 15.00
N PRO A 203 9.52 -4.43 14.88
CA PRO A 203 9.61 -3.51 13.74
C PRO A 203 9.67 -4.25 12.39
N LEU A 204 10.23 -5.47 12.35
CA LEU A 204 10.27 -6.30 11.15
C LEU A 204 8.88 -6.75 10.69
N ARG A 205 8.02 -7.19 11.62
CA ARG A 205 6.65 -7.61 11.28
C ARG A 205 5.80 -6.42 10.84
N TYR A 206 5.97 -5.29 11.48
CA TYR A 206 5.26 -4.06 11.12
C TYR A 206 5.75 -3.49 9.78
N ALA A 207 7.06 -3.51 9.53
CA ALA A 207 7.64 -3.17 8.22
C ALA A 207 7.09 -4.08 7.10
N GLU A 208 7.00 -5.40 7.34
CA GLU A 208 6.38 -6.34 6.39
C GLU A 208 4.94 -5.94 6.09
N ALA A 209 4.11 -5.72 7.11
CA ALA A 209 2.70 -5.42 6.94
C ALA A 209 2.46 -4.10 6.18
N ILE A 210 3.18 -3.03 6.55
CA ILE A 210 3.04 -1.76 5.85
C ILE A 210 3.49 -1.89 4.40
N LEU A 211 4.64 -2.51 4.14
CA LEU A 211 5.12 -2.73 2.77
C LEU A 211 4.13 -3.58 1.95
N HIS A 212 3.63 -4.68 2.52
CA HIS A 212 2.67 -5.57 1.88
C HIS A 212 1.43 -4.83 1.39
N GLU A 213 0.76 -4.08 2.29
CA GLU A 213 -0.47 -3.37 1.94
C GLU A 213 -0.22 -2.17 1.02
N SER A 214 0.96 -1.55 1.13
CA SER A 214 1.41 -0.53 0.19
C SER A 214 1.53 -1.11 -1.22
N VAL A 215 2.10 -2.31 -1.36
CA VAL A 215 2.25 -2.99 -2.65
C VAL A 215 0.88 -3.34 -3.25
N HIS A 216 -0.08 -3.76 -2.42
CA HIS A 216 -1.46 -3.95 -2.88
C HIS A 216 -2.10 -2.66 -3.39
N SER A 217 -1.93 -1.55 -2.65
CA SER A 217 -2.42 -0.24 -3.05
C SER A 217 -1.75 0.25 -4.35
N TRP A 218 -0.44 0.03 -4.47
CA TRP A 218 0.32 0.31 -5.69
C TRP A 218 -0.22 -0.45 -6.90
N LEU A 219 -0.43 -1.76 -6.76
CA LEU A 219 -0.94 -2.57 -7.85
C LEU A 219 -2.35 -2.15 -8.25
N ASN A 220 -3.21 -1.78 -7.29
CA ASN A 220 -4.52 -1.20 -7.58
C ASN A 220 -4.41 0.07 -8.44
N TYR A 221 -3.52 1.01 -8.08
CA TYR A 221 -3.31 2.21 -8.89
C TYR A 221 -2.80 1.88 -10.29
N TYR A 222 -1.89 0.92 -10.39
CA TYR A 222 -1.38 0.46 -11.67
C TYR A 222 -2.50 -0.10 -12.57
N LEU A 223 -3.32 -1.01 -12.03
CA LEU A 223 -4.45 -1.61 -12.75
C LEU A 223 -5.49 -0.56 -13.17
N MET A 224 -5.81 0.39 -12.29
CA MET A 224 -6.72 1.49 -12.61
C MET A 224 -6.18 2.41 -13.71
N ARG A 225 -4.86 2.61 -13.75
CA ARG A 225 -4.18 3.40 -14.78
C ARG A 225 -4.17 2.68 -16.13
N GLU A 226 -3.98 1.36 -16.12
CA GLU A 226 -4.05 0.51 -17.32
C GLU A 226 -5.50 0.23 -17.77
N GLU A 227 -6.50 0.77 -17.07
CA GLU A 227 -7.93 0.51 -17.31
C GLU A 227 -8.30 -0.98 -17.25
N ILE A 228 -7.54 -1.76 -16.49
CA ILE A 228 -7.72 -3.20 -16.32
C ILE A 228 -8.82 -3.43 -15.27
N ASN A 229 -10.05 -3.64 -15.76
CA ASN A 229 -11.21 -3.96 -14.94
C ASN A 229 -11.55 -5.46 -15.05
N VAL A 230 -10.83 -6.30 -14.32
CA VAL A 230 -11.13 -7.76 -14.28
C VAL A 230 -11.86 -8.10 -12.98
N ILE A 231 -13.10 -7.64 -12.87
CA ILE A 231 -13.95 -7.93 -11.70
C ILE A 231 -14.45 -9.39 -11.75
N ASN A 232 -14.49 -10.02 -12.93
CA ASN A 232 -14.97 -11.38 -13.14
C ASN A 232 -14.02 -12.15 -14.07
N THR A 233 -13.07 -12.88 -13.49
CA THR A 233 -12.31 -13.90 -14.22
C THR A 233 -13.15 -15.17 -14.26
N ALA A 234 -13.23 -15.82 -15.42
CA ALA A 234 -13.91 -17.09 -15.62
C ALA A 234 -13.26 -18.24 -14.83
N ASN A 235 -11.92 -18.20 -14.66
CA ASN A 235 -11.21 -19.25 -13.94
C ASN A 235 -10.84 -18.83 -12.52
N SER A 236 -10.54 -19.85 -11.71
CA SER A 236 -9.97 -19.69 -10.38
C SER A 236 -8.81 -20.65 -10.18
N TRP A 237 -7.85 -20.26 -9.36
CA TRP A 237 -6.68 -21.05 -9.01
C TRP A 237 -6.44 -21.04 -7.51
N TYR A 238 -5.71 -22.03 -7.02
CA TYR A 238 -5.40 -22.12 -5.61
C TYR A 238 -4.44 -21.01 -5.18
N SER A 239 -4.84 -20.26 -4.14
CA SER A 239 -3.99 -19.30 -3.47
C SER A 239 -3.46 -19.90 -2.18
N PRO A 240 -2.15 -20.10 -2.04
CA PRO A 240 -1.56 -20.69 -0.85
C PRO A 240 -1.84 -19.77 0.34
N TRP A 241 -1.65 -18.46 0.20
CA TRP A 241 -1.77 -17.46 1.27
C TRP A 241 -3.13 -17.40 1.94
N ARG A 242 -4.21 -17.62 1.18
CA ARG A 242 -5.58 -17.66 1.70
C ARG A 242 -6.14 -19.07 1.85
N ASN A 243 -5.36 -20.08 1.44
CA ASN A 243 -5.78 -21.49 1.41
C ASN A 243 -7.16 -21.68 0.75
N THR A 244 -7.37 -21.04 -0.40
CA THR A 244 -8.66 -21.04 -1.10
C THR A 244 -8.49 -20.76 -2.60
N MET A 245 -9.50 -21.08 -3.39
CA MET A 245 -9.54 -20.73 -4.81
C MET A 245 -9.79 -19.23 -4.98
N ARG A 246 -9.02 -18.60 -5.87
CA ARG A 246 -9.07 -17.15 -6.12
C ARG A 246 -9.14 -16.88 -7.63
N PRO A 247 -9.81 -15.79 -8.05
CA PRO A 247 -9.80 -15.33 -9.43
C PRO A 247 -8.38 -14.93 -9.87
N ALA A 248 -8.18 -14.72 -11.19
CA ALA A 248 -6.87 -14.40 -11.76
C ALA A 248 -6.24 -13.18 -11.08
N LEU A 249 -7.05 -12.14 -10.86
CA LEU A 249 -6.62 -10.93 -10.18
C LEU A 249 -6.13 -11.21 -8.74
N GLY A 250 -6.79 -12.14 -8.04
CA GLY A 250 -6.38 -12.56 -6.70
C GLY A 250 -5.04 -13.30 -6.69
N ILE A 251 -4.75 -14.09 -7.73
CA ILE A 251 -3.45 -14.74 -7.91
C ILE A 251 -2.37 -13.72 -8.22
N VAL A 252 -2.62 -12.78 -9.12
CA VAL A 252 -1.66 -11.73 -9.48
C VAL A 252 -1.36 -10.82 -8.29
N HIS A 253 -2.39 -10.40 -7.54
CA HIS A 253 -2.21 -9.63 -6.31
C HIS A 253 -1.33 -10.35 -5.30
N GLY A 254 -1.66 -11.60 -4.97
CA GLY A 254 -0.88 -12.38 -4.02
C GLY A 254 0.55 -12.58 -4.51
N THR A 255 0.72 -13.01 -5.77
CA THR A 255 2.05 -13.25 -6.33
C THR A 255 2.92 -12.00 -6.31
N PHE A 256 2.38 -10.85 -6.69
CA PHE A 256 3.14 -9.60 -6.69
C PHE A 256 3.52 -9.17 -5.27
N ALA A 257 2.55 -9.05 -4.36
CA ALA A 257 2.80 -8.62 -2.99
C ALA A 257 3.80 -9.53 -2.27
N PHE A 258 3.62 -10.85 -2.36
CA PHE A 258 4.52 -11.80 -1.70
C PHE A 258 5.88 -11.95 -2.39
N SER A 259 5.99 -11.62 -3.68
CA SER A 259 7.31 -11.48 -4.33
C SER A 259 8.08 -10.29 -3.74
N ILE A 260 7.40 -9.16 -3.48
CA ILE A 260 8.03 -8.01 -2.82
C ILE A 260 8.42 -8.35 -1.37
N VAL A 261 7.57 -9.06 -0.62
CA VAL A 261 7.91 -9.54 0.74
C VAL A 261 9.13 -10.47 0.73
N TYR A 262 9.22 -11.39 -0.23
CA TYR A 262 10.42 -12.21 -0.42
C TYR A 262 11.66 -11.35 -0.64
N HIS A 263 11.61 -10.35 -1.54
CA HIS A 263 12.74 -9.46 -1.80
C HIS A 263 13.09 -8.59 -0.59
N PHE A 264 12.09 -8.16 0.19
CA PHE A 264 12.31 -7.43 1.43
C PHE A 264 13.17 -8.25 2.40
N TYR A 265 12.74 -9.47 2.74
CA TYR A 265 13.48 -10.32 3.67
C TYR A 265 14.85 -10.73 3.13
N LYS A 266 14.93 -11.09 1.86
CA LYS A 266 16.20 -11.46 1.22
C LYS A 266 17.22 -10.31 1.23
N ARG A 267 16.79 -9.09 0.91
CA ARG A 267 17.69 -7.92 0.90
C ARG A 267 18.09 -7.48 2.31
N LEU A 268 17.26 -7.75 3.30
CA LEU A 268 17.63 -7.57 4.71
C LEU A 268 18.67 -8.61 5.16
N SER A 269 18.52 -9.89 4.80
CA SER A 269 19.40 -10.96 5.28
C SER A 269 20.66 -11.20 4.44
N GLU A 270 20.70 -10.72 3.19
CA GLU A 270 21.82 -10.98 2.26
C GLU A 270 22.36 -9.71 1.60
N GLY A 271 21.73 -8.55 1.86
CA GLY A 271 22.02 -7.30 1.17
C GLY A 271 22.22 -6.12 2.12
N ASN A 272 21.75 -4.95 1.68
CA ASN A 272 22.03 -3.66 2.30
C ASN A 272 21.45 -3.50 3.72
N GLY A 273 20.51 -4.37 4.14
CA GLY A 273 19.94 -4.36 5.48
C GLY A 273 20.68 -5.22 6.51
N PHE A 274 21.68 -6.00 6.11
CA PHE A 274 22.30 -7.02 6.97
C PHE A 274 22.83 -6.45 8.29
N ASN A 275 23.50 -5.29 8.22
CA ASN A 275 24.11 -4.65 9.40
C ASN A 275 23.09 -3.99 10.35
N LEU A 276 21.80 -3.99 10.00
CA LEU A 276 20.74 -3.44 10.84
C LEU A 276 20.11 -4.48 11.77
N LEU A 277 20.46 -5.75 11.60
CA LEU A 277 19.79 -6.86 12.26
C LEU A 277 20.71 -7.54 13.27
N ASN A 278 20.13 -7.97 14.39
CA ASN A 278 20.78 -8.92 15.30
C ASN A 278 20.61 -10.37 14.81
N ASP A 279 21.32 -11.32 15.41
CA ASP A 279 21.31 -12.73 15.00
C ASP A 279 19.90 -13.37 14.98
N LYS A 280 19.04 -13.01 15.94
CA LYS A 280 17.66 -13.52 16.01
C LYS A 280 16.83 -12.98 14.84
N GLN A 281 16.99 -11.70 14.52
CA GLN A 281 16.33 -11.05 13.39
C GLN A 281 16.83 -11.60 12.06
N LEU A 282 18.15 -11.82 11.90
CA LEU A 282 18.73 -12.43 10.71
C LEU A 282 18.18 -13.83 10.48
N LYS A 283 18.14 -14.67 11.53
CA LYS A 283 17.53 -16.00 11.43
C LYS A 283 16.07 -15.91 10.99
N TYR A 284 15.29 -15.02 11.59
CA TYR A 284 13.90 -14.81 11.21
C TYR A 284 13.76 -14.41 9.73
N CYS A 285 14.61 -13.50 9.23
CA CYS A 285 14.60 -13.11 7.82
C CYS A 285 14.92 -14.28 6.87
N TYR A 286 15.87 -15.15 7.21
CA TYR A 286 16.14 -16.36 6.42
C TYR A 286 14.95 -17.31 6.40
N ASP A 287 14.40 -17.65 7.59
CA ASP A 287 13.25 -18.55 7.71
C ASP A 287 12.04 -18.00 6.91
N ARG A 288 11.80 -16.69 6.97
CA ARG A 288 10.71 -16.01 6.26
C ARG A 288 10.94 -15.95 4.76
N THR A 289 12.18 -15.75 4.31
CA THR A 289 12.58 -15.79 2.88
C THR A 289 12.29 -17.17 2.28
N ASP A 290 12.74 -18.23 2.96
CA ASP A 290 12.51 -19.61 2.52
C ASP A 290 11.02 -19.97 2.51
N TYR A 291 10.30 -19.55 3.55
CA TYR A 291 8.87 -19.75 3.64
C TYR A 291 8.14 -19.11 2.46
N GLU A 292 8.37 -17.82 2.17
CA GLU A 292 7.69 -17.15 1.06
C GLU A 292 8.09 -17.70 -0.31
N LEU A 293 9.35 -18.07 -0.51
CA LEU A 293 9.78 -18.74 -1.73
C LEU A 293 9.05 -20.08 -1.93
N SER A 294 8.83 -20.85 -0.86
CA SER A 294 8.09 -22.11 -0.93
C SER A 294 6.62 -21.90 -1.33
N ARG A 295 6.02 -20.77 -0.92
CA ARG A 295 4.63 -20.42 -1.24
C ARG A 295 4.49 -19.89 -2.66
N LEU A 296 5.45 -19.08 -3.11
CA LEU A 296 5.53 -18.62 -4.49
C LEU A 296 5.66 -19.80 -5.46
N LYS A 297 6.49 -20.81 -5.15
CA LYS A 297 6.57 -22.05 -5.95
C LYS A 297 5.25 -22.82 -6.04
N GLN A 298 4.38 -22.75 -5.03
CA GLN A 298 3.08 -23.44 -5.06
C GLN A 298 2.10 -22.81 -6.06
N VAL A 299 2.27 -21.54 -6.44
CA VAL A 299 1.42 -20.86 -7.43
C VAL A 299 2.03 -20.81 -8.81
N GLU A 300 3.24 -21.33 -9.01
CA GLU A 300 4.01 -21.16 -10.25
C GLU A 300 3.22 -21.58 -11.51
N SER A 301 2.55 -22.74 -11.45
CA SER A 301 1.71 -23.24 -12.55
C SER A 301 0.43 -22.43 -12.79
N SER A 302 0.05 -21.57 -11.84
CA SER A 302 -1.16 -20.73 -11.92
C SER A 302 -0.86 -19.30 -12.40
N ILE A 303 0.40 -18.85 -12.33
CA ILE A 303 0.76 -17.47 -12.67
C ILE A 303 0.50 -17.16 -14.14
N ILE A 304 1.06 -17.95 -15.07
CA ILE A 304 0.91 -17.70 -16.51
C ILE A 304 -0.56 -17.76 -16.96
N PRO A 305 -1.35 -18.80 -16.62
CA PRO A 305 -2.77 -18.82 -16.95
C PRO A 305 -3.55 -17.63 -16.38
N ALA A 306 -3.23 -17.19 -15.16
CA ALA A 306 -3.87 -16.02 -14.57
C ALA A 306 -3.50 -14.73 -15.31
N LEU A 307 -2.24 -14.57 -15.71
CA LEU A 307 -1.79 -13.42 -16.50
C LEU A 307 -2.40 -13.39 -17.90
N ASP A 308 -2.48 -14.55 -18.56
CA ASP A 308 -3.09 -14.67 -19.88
C ASP A 308 -4.59 -14.33 -19.84
N GLU A 309 -5.28 -14.66 -18.75
CA GLU A 309 -6.68 -14.25 -18.54
C GLU A 309 -6.83 -12.74 -18.26
N ILE A 310 -5.87 -12.10 -17.59
CA ILE A 310 -5.84 -10.64 -17.45
C ILE A 310 -5.60 -9.97 -18.81
N GLY A 311 -4.82 -10.60 -19.70
CA GLY A 311 -4.58 -10.13 -21.06
C GLY A 311 -3.74 -8.86 -21.16
N SER A 312 -2.95 -8.53 -20.13
CA SER A 312 -2.07 -7.35 -20.10
C SER A 312 -0.60 -7.74 -20.10
N GLU A 313 0.09 -7.45 -21.22
CA GLU A 313 1.54 -7.63 -21.34
C GLU A 313 2.32 -6.78 -20.32
N ASN A 314 1.81 -5.61 -19.99
CA ASN A 314 2.39 -4.73 -18.97
C ASN A 314 2.37 -5.38 -17.57
N ILE A 315 1.26 -6.02 -17.19
CA ILE A 315 1.15 -6.77 -15.92
C ILE A 315 2.05 -8.01 -15.94
N LYS A 316 2.15 -8.68 -17.09
CA LYS A 316 3.05 -9.82 -17.27
C LYS A 316 4.50 -9.39 -17.12
N GLU A 317 4.94 -8.32 -17.77
CA GLU A 317 6.29 -7.78 -17.61
C GLU A 317 6.57 -7.37 -16.16
N LEU A 318 5.64 -6.66 -15.52
CA LEU A 318 5.74 -6.28 -14.12
C LEU A 318 5.92 -7.51 -13.21
N LEU A 319 5.05 -8.51 -13.31
CA LEU A 319 5.09 -9.66 -12.40
C LEU A 319 6.34 -10.52 -12.64
N THR A 320 6.71 -10.73 -13.90
CA THR A 320 7.90 -11.51 -14.27
C THR A 320 9.20 -10.81 -13.85
N THR A 321 9.20 -9.48 -13.75
CA THR A 321 10.33 -8.69 -13.23
C THR A 321 10.58 -8.92 -11.74
N TRP A 322 9.51 -9.07 -10.96
CA TRP A 322 9.60 -9.16 -9.49
C TRP A 322 9.50 -10.58 -8.94
N TYR A 323 8.92 -11.52 -9.69
CA TYR A 323 8.78 -12.89 -9.25
C TYR A 323 10.16 -13.58 -9.09
N PRO A 324 10.47 -14.20 -7.94
CA PRO A 324 11.77 -14.80 -7.69
C PRO A 324 11.96 -16.18 -8.33
N GLY A 325 10.90 -16.76 -8.90
CA GLY A 325 10.95 -18.04 -9.60
C GLY A 325 11.31 -17.86 -11.09
N VAL A 326 12.27 -18.66 -11.51
CA VAL A 326 12.72 -18.92 -12.88
C VAL A 326 13.57 -17.82 -13.53
N LYS A 327 14.77 -18.26 -13.96
CA LYS A 327 15.36 -17.87 -15.24
C LYS A 327 14.24 -17.43 -16.18
N ARG A 328 14.30 -16.18 -16.64
CA ARG A 328 13.34 -15.49 -17.52
C ARG A 328 12.34 -16.44 -18.19
N PHE A 329 11.06 -16.08 -18.19
CA PHE A 329 9.97 -16.67 -18.97
C PHE A 329 10.21 -16.75 -20.51
N GLU A 330 11.47 -16.74 -20.96
CA GLU A 330 12.04 -17.13 -22.25
C GLU A 330 11.78 -18.62 -22.57
N ILE A 331 10.53 -19.08 -22.55
CA ILE A 331 10.13 -20.28 -23.30
C ILE A 331 8.72 -20.09 -23.89
N TYR A 332 8.37 -18.93 -24.45
CA TYR A 332 7.20 -18.80 -25.34
C TYR A 332 7.39 -17.72 -26.42
N LYS A 333 8.58 -17.68 -27.04
CA LYS A 333 8.82 -16.95 -28.31
C LYS A 333 8.98 -17.87 -29.53
N GLU A 334 8.73 -19.17 -29.38
CA GLU A 334 8.61 -20.08 -30.52
C GLU A 334 7.19 -20.63 -30.57
N GLY A 335 6.42 -20.09 -31.53
CA GLY A 335 5.03 -20.39 -31.85
C GLY A 335 4.57 -19.45 -32.95
#